data_AF-A0A7C2R3P7-F1
#
_entry.id   AF-A0A7C2R3P7-F1
#
_cell.length_a   1.000
_cell.length_b   1.000
_cell.length_c   1.000
_cell.angle_alpha   90.00
_cell.angle_beta   90.00
_cell.angle_gamma   90.00
#
_symmetry.space_group_name_H-M   'P 1'
#
loop_
_entity.id
_entity.type
_entity.pdbx_description
1 polymer ?
#
loop_
_entity_poly.entity_id
_entity_poly.type
_entity_poly.pdbx_seq_one_letter_code
_entity_poly.pdbx_strand_id
1 'polypeptide(L)'
;MIPKQVFLTKGVGRHKEYLQSFELALRNAGIQACNIVTVSSILPPGCEIITKEQGLKSLHPGEITFAVMSKNSVKEPLRQIAASIGMAMPSSKDSYGYLSEHHSYG
;
A
#
# COMPACT_ATOMS: atom_id res chain seq x y z
N MET A 1 18.24 5.13 4.60
CA MET A 1 17.19 6.05 5.11
C MET A 1 16.14 5.20 5.83
N ILE A 2 15.59 5.66 6.96
CA ILE A 2 14.53 4.95 7.72
C ILE A 2 13.28 5.86 7.70
N PRO A 3 12.10 5.36 7.28
CA PRO A 3 10.90 6.19 7.19
C PRO A 3 10.37 6.56 8.57
N LYS A 4 9.97 7.82 8.72
CA LYS A 4 9.42 8.38 9.98
C LYS A 4 7.90 8.41 10.02
N GLN A 5 7.26 8.28 8.86
CA GLN A 5 5.81 8.34 8.72
C GLN A 5 5.34 7.22 7.81
N VAL A 6 4.16 6.70 8.10
CA VAL A 6 3.47 5.69 7.30
C VAL A 6 1.99 6.05 7.18
N PHE A 7 1.39 5.72 6.04
CA PHE A 7 -0.06 5.78 5.87
C PHE A 7 -0.53 4.57 5.09
N LEU A 8 -1.79 4.20 5.28
CA LEU A 8 -2.42 3.12 4.54
C LEU A 8 -3.29 3.71 3.43
N THR A 9 -3.20 3.11 2.25
CA THR A 9 -4.12 3.38 1.15
C THR A 9 -4.54 2.08 0.48
N LYS A 10 -5.66 2.13 -0.22
CA LYS A 10 -6.19 1.02 -1.01
C LYS A 10 -6.82 1.57 -2.28
N GLY A 11 -6.83 0.75 -3.31
CA GLY A 11 -7.51 1.10 -4.55
C GLY A 11 -7.93 -0.12 -5.35
N VAL A 12 -8.94 0.07 -6.18
CA VAL A 12 -9.45 -0.93 -7.12
C VAL A 12 -9.46 -0.33 -8.52
N GLY A 13 -9.05 -1.12 -9.50
CA GLY A 13 -9.07 -0.76 -10.91
C GLY A 13 -9.66 -1.89 -11.75
N ARG A 14 -10.40 -1.52 -12.80
CA ARG A 14 -11.06 -2.47 -13.71
C ARG A 14 -10.73 -2.08 -15.15
N HIS A 15 -10.12 -3.00 -15.88
CA HIS A 15 -9.83 -2.84 -17.30
C HIS A 15 -9.69 -4.22 -17.95
N LYS A 16 -9.84 -4.29 -19.28
CA LYS A 16 -9.66 -5.53 -20.05
C LYS A 16 -8.21 -6.05 -19.95
N GLU A 17 -7.28 -5.10 -19.96
CA GLU A 17 -5.85 -5.33 -19.85
C GLU A 17 -5.36 -5.18 -18.41
N TYR A 18 -4.47 -6.09 -17.99
CA TYR A 18 -3.96 -6.16 -16.62
C TYR A 18 -3.16 -4.92 -16.20
N LEU A 19 -2.28 -4.41 -17.06
CA LEU A 19 -1.42 -3.28 -16.70
C LEU A 19 -2.25 -2.01 -16.43
N GLN A 20 -3.26 -1.78 -17.26
CA GLN A 20 -4.18 -0.66 -17.13
C GLN A 20 -5.12 -0.85 -15.93
N SER A 21 -5.57 -2.08 -15.64
CA SER A 21 -6.38 -2.31 -14.43
C SER A 21 -5.57 -2.03 -13.17
N PHE A 22 -4.28 -2.37 -13.17
CA PHE A 22 -3.37 -2.05 -12.08
C PHE A 22 -3.08 -0.54 -11.97
N GLU A 23 -2.85 0.17 -13.08
CA GLU A 23 -2.69 1.64 -13.08
C GLU A 23 -3.93 2.34 -12.49
N LEU A 24 -5.13 1.90 -12.89
CA LEU A 24 -6.38 2.42 -12.33
C LEU A 24 -6.50 2.16 -10.82
N ALA A 25 -6.03 1.00 -10.34
CA ALA A 25 -5.99 0.70 -8.91
C ALA A 25 -5.03 1.66 -8.17
N LEU A 26 -3.84 1.92 -8.71
CA LEU A 26 -2.90 2.90 -8.15
C LEU A 26 -3.47 4.32 -8.15
N ARG A 27 -4.20 4.70 -9.20
CA ARG A 27 -4.88 6.00 -9.30
C ARG A 27 -5.99 6.13 -8.27
N ASN A 28 -6.79 5.08 -8.07
CA ASN A 28 -7.80 5.04 -7.02
C ASN A 28 -7.18 5.10 -5.60
N ALA A 29 -6.00 4.49 -5.42
CA ALA A 29 -5.20 4.59 -4.20
C ALA A 29 -4.54 5.98 -4.01
N GLY A 30 -4.42 6.79 -5.06
CA GLY A 30 -3.81 8.13 -5.04
C GLY A 30 -2.29 8.15 -5.16
N ILE A 31 -1.66 7.01 -5.45
CA ILE A 31 -0.20 6.83 -5.49
C ILE A 31 0.34 6.52 -6.90
N GLN A 32 -0.47 6.76 -7.94
CA GLN A 32 -0.10 6.51 -9.34
C GLN A 32 1.11 7.31 -9.81
N ALA A 33 1.39 8.45 -9.19
CA ALA A 33 2.50 9.32 -9.57
C ALA A 33 3.83 8.90 -8.93
N CYS A 34 3.86 7.89 -8.06
CA CYS A 34 5.05 7.42 -7.37
C CYS A 34 5.79 6.33 -8.15
N ASN A 35 7.12 6.31 -8.01
CA ASN A 35 7.95 5.17 -8.37
C ASN A 35 8.00 4.20 -7.18
N ILE A 36 7.08 3.23 -7.15
CA ILE A 36 6.87 2.37 -5.99
C ILE A 36 7.96 1.28 -5.90
N VAL A 37 8.65 1.22 -4.76
CA VAL A 37 9.59 0.14 -4.42
C VAL A 37 8.96 -0.74 -3.35
N THR A 38 8.73 -2.01 -3.68
CA THR A 38 8.19 -2.96 -2.69
C THR A 38 9.25 -3.34 -1.68
N VAL A 39 8.93 -3.23 -0.39
CA VAL A 39 9.81 -3.59 0.73
C VAL A 39 9.17 -4.65 1.62
N SER A 40 10.00 -5.26 2.48
CA SER A 40 9.55 -6.21 3.49
C SER A 40 8.69 -5.57 4.58
N SER A 41 8.07 -6.41 5.39
CA SER A 41 6.93 -6.05 6.24
C SER A 41 7.31 -5.54 7.64
N ILE A 42 8.21 -4.56 7.74
CA ILE A 42 8.66 -3.95 9.02
C ILE A 42 8.18 -2.50 9.15
N LEU A 43 7.56 -2.18 10.29
CA LEU A 43 7.26 -0.81 10.70
C LEU A 43 8.39 -0.32 11.63
N PRO A 44 9.16 0.72 11.28
CA PRO A 44 10.27 1.17 12.11
C PRO A 44 9.83 1.69 13.50
N PRO A 45 10.70 1.60 14.51
CA PRO A 45 10.48 2.26 15.80
C PRO A 45 10.23 3.76 15.63
N GLY A 46 9.29 4.30 16.41
CA GLY A 46 8.92 5.72 16.36
C GLY A 46 8.26 6.18 15.05
N CYS A 47 7.88 5.28 14.14
CA CYS A 47 7.18 5.63 12.91
C CYS A 47 5.75 6.11 13.23
N GLU A 48 5.40 7.31 12.79
CA GLU A 48 4.09 7.91 13.00
C GLU A 48 3.10 7.42 11.93
N ILE A 49 1.94 6.93 12.37
CA ILE A 49 0.84 6.63 11.45
C ILE A 49 0.07 7.93 11.19
N ILE A 50 0.12 8.39 9.95
CA ILE A 50 -0.59 9.58 9.49
C ILE A 50 -1.78 9.19 8.62
N THR A 51 -2.72 10.12 8.40
CA THR A 51 -3.86 9.86 7.53
C THR A 51 -3.44 9.76 6.06
N LYS A 52 -4.27 9.13 5.23
CA LYS A 52 -4.05 9.07 3.78
C LYS A 52 -3.88 10.47 3.19
N GLU A 53 -4.69 11.43 3.61
CA GLU A 53 -4.68 12.81 3.08
C GLU A 53 -3.37 13.52 3.41
N GLN A 54 -2.83 13.33 4.62
CA GLN A 54 -1.53 13.86 5.03
C GLN A 54 -0.38 13.19 4.27
N GLY A 55 -0.43 11.86 4.16
CA GLY A 55 0.54 11.08 3.42
C GLY A 55 0.62 11.49 1.95
N LEU A 56 -0.53 11.57 1.27
CA LEU A 56 -0.60 11.94 -0.14
C LEU A 56 -0.09 13.37 -0.41
N LYS A 57 -0.30 14.32 0.52
CA LYS A 57 0.25 15.68 0.40
C LYS A 57 1.78 15.73 0.49
N SER A 58 2.38 14.71 1.09
CA SER A 58 3.82 14.63 1.30
C SER A 58 4.55 13.96 0.13
N LEU A 59 3.82 13.38 -0.83
CA LEU A 59 4.36 12.68 -1.99
C LEU A 59 4.55 13.63 -3.18
N HIS A 60 5.64 13.42 -3.90
CA HIS A 60 5.96 14.19 -5.10
C HIS A 60 5.89 13.28 -6.34
N PRO A 61 5.37 13.78 -7.48
CA PRO A 61 5.40 13.01 -8.73
C PRO A 61 6.83 12.59 -9.11
N GLY A 62 7.04 11.30 -9.38
CA GLY A 62 8.34 10.70 -9.70
C GLY A 62 9.16 10.29 -8.48
N GLU A 63 8.70 10.55 -7.25
CA GLU A 63 9.40 10.18 -6.03
C GLU A 63 9.50 8.65 -5.87
N ILE A 64 10.66 8.17 -5.40
CA ILE A 64 10.86 6.78 -5.01
C ILE A 64 10.13 6.55 -3.69
N THR A 65 9.02 5.83 -3.74
CA THR A 65 8.16 5.59 -2.57
C THR A 65 8.23 4.14 -2.17
N PHE A 66 8.75 3.86 -0.97
CA PHE A 66 8.78 2.51 -0.42
C PHE A 66 7.39 2.11 0.08
N ALA A 67 6.93 0.93 -0.29
CA ALA A 67 5.62 0.42 0.12
C ALA A 67 5.66 -1.07 0.44
N VAL A 68 4.95 -1.48 1.49
CA VAL A 68 4.53 -2.87 1.68
C VAL A 68 3.21 -3.02 0.93
N MET A 69 3.12 -4.00 0.03
CA MET A 69 2.04 -4.04 -0.97
C MET A 69 1.48 -5.45 -1.12
N SER A 70 0.19 -5.58 -0.80
CA SER A 70 -0.64 -6.70 -1.23
C SER A 70 -1.38 -6.30 -2.50
N LYS A 71 -1.33 -7.16 -3.53
CA LYS A 71 -2.05 -6.97 -4.79
C LYS A 71 -2.73 -8.27 -5.19
N ASN A 72 -3.91 -8.15 -5.79
CA ASN A 72 -4.66 -9.28 -6.31
C ASN A 72 -5.40 -8.88 -7.60
N SER A 73 -5.64 -9.83 -8.50
CA SER A 73 -6.28 -9.60 -9.80
C SER A 73 -6.99 -10.85 -10.30
N VAL A 74 -8.14 -10.66 -10.95
CA VAL A 74 -8.94 -11.73 -11.59
C VAL A 74 -9.39 -11.29 -12.98
N LYS A 75 -9.63 -12.26 -13.87
CA LYS A 75 -10.16 -12.04 -15.22
C LYS A 75 -11.54 -12.71 -15.42
N GLU A 76 -12.04 -13.35 -14.38
CA GLU A 76 -13.32 -14.05 -14.37
C GLU A 76 -14.46 -13.09 -13.97
N PRO A 77 -15.56 -13.04 -14.74
CA PRO A 77 -16.75 -12.29 -14.34
C PRO A 77 -17.22 -12.72 -12.95
N LEU A 78 -17.64 -11.74 -12.14
CA LEU A 78 -18.22 -11.93 -10.81
C LEU A 78 -17.31 -12.55 -9.73
N ARG A 79 -16.06 -12.89 -10.05
CA ARG A 79 -15.09 -13.37 -9.06
C ARG A 79 -14.75 -12.25 -8.07
N GLN A 80 -14.85 -12.52 -6.78
CA GLN A 80 -14.46 -11.58 -5.74
C GLN A 80 -12.99 -11.75 -5.40
N ILE A 81 -12.33 -10.63 -5.14
CA ILE A 81 -10.94 -10.60 -4.68
C ILE A 81 -10.80 -9.60 -3.55
N ALA A 82 -9.88 -9.89 -2.65
CA ALA A 82 -9.40 -8.95 -1.66
C ALA A 82 -7.87 -8.87 -1.69
N ALA A 83 -7.38 -7.68 -1.38
CA ALA A 83 -5.99 -7.40 -1.05
C ALA A 83 -5.99 -6.46 0.16
N SER A 84 -5.26 -6.80 1.20
CA SER A 84 -5.20 -6.06 2.45
C SER A 84 -3.79 -6.06 3.04
N ILE A 85 -3.53 -5.03 3.83
CA ILE A 85 -2.35 -4.89 4.68
C ILE A 85 -2.84 -4.84 6.13
N GLY A 86 -2.37 -5.77 6.96
CA GLY A 86 -2.46 -5.70 8.41
C GLY A 86 -1.24 -5.00 8.99
N MET A 87 -1.39 -4.34 10.14
CA MET A 87 -0.30 -3.69 10.85
C MET A 87 -0.40 -4.01 12.33
N ALA A 88 0.68 -4.54 12.90
CA ALA A 88 0.83 -4.81 14.31
C ALA A 88 1.81 -3.79 14.91
N MET A 89 1.29 -2.91 15.78
CA MET A 89 2.10 -1.92 16.47
C MET A 89 2.64 -2.48 17.79
N PRO A 90 3.92 -2.23 18.11
CA PRO A 90 4.46 -2.59 19.41
C PRO A 90 3.95 -1.63 20.48
N SER A 91 3.78 -2.13 21.70
CA SER A 91 3.38 -1.32 22.86
C SER A 91 4.46 -0.32 23.28
N SER A 92 5.75 -0.63 23.01
CA SER A 92 6.88 0.26 23.22
C SER A 92 7.26 0.97 21.93
N LYS A 93 7.55 2.27 22.01
CA LYS A 93 7.98 3.09 20.87
C LYS A 93 9.39 2.77 20.36
N ASP A 94 10.19 2.06 21.17
CA ASP A 94 11.57 1.68 20.84
C ASP A 94 11.66 0.35 20.07
N SER A 95 10.55 -0.39 20.01
CA SER A 95 10.45 -1.64 19.25
C SER A 95 9.92 -1.37 17.84
N TYR A 96 10.25 -2.26 16.91
CA TYR A 96 9.67 -2.24 15.57
C TYR A 96 8.32 -2.99 15.56
N GLY A 97 7.44 -2.59 14.64
CA GLY A 97 6.19 -3.28 14.35
C GLY A 97 6.28 -4.15 13.11
N TYR A 98 5.20 -4.88 12.83
CA TYR A 98 5.07 -5.74 11.67
C TYR A 98 3.95 -5.27 10.76
N LEU A 99 4.16 -5.40 9.46
CA LEU A 99 3.12 -5.33 8.45
C LEU A 99 2.85 -6.76 7.96
N SER A 100 1.65 -7.04 7.47
CA SER A 100 1.30 -8.36 6.94
C SER A 100 0.44 -8.22 5.70
N GLU A 101 0.93 -8.73 4.58
CA GLU A 101 0.18 -8.78 3.33
C GLU A 101 -0.78 -9.96 3.31
N HIS A 102 -2.05 -9.68 3.02
CA HIS A 102 -3.03 -10.73 2.78
C HIS A 102 -3.75 -10.50 1.45
N HIS A 103 -3.93 -11.55 0.68
CA HIS A 103 -4.75 -11.55 -0.52
C HIS A 103 -5.58 -12.82 -0.52
N SER A 104 -6.86 -12.69 -0.86
CA SER A 104 -7.80 -13.81 -0.88
C SER A 104 -8.70 -13.74 -2.09
N TYR A 105 -9.21 -14.91 -2.47
CA TYR A 105 -10.17 -15.09 -3.56
C TYR A 105 -11.48 -15.58 -2.95
N GLY A 106 -12.60 -14.97 -3.37
CA GLY A 106 -13.97 -15.27 -2.93
C GLY A 106 -14.86 -15.60 -4.12
#